data_AF-A0A7C4WPG8-F1
#
_entry.id   AF-A0A7C4WPG8-F1
#
_cell.length_a   1.000
_cell.length_b   1.000
_cell.length_c   1.000
_cell.angle_alpha   90.00
_cell.angle_beta   90.00
_cell.angle_gamma   90.00
#
_symmetry.space_group_name_H-M   'P 1'
#
loop_
_entity.id
_entity.type
_entity.pdbx_description
1 polymer ?
#
loop_
_entity_poly.entity_id
_entity_poly.type
_entity_poly.pdbx_seq_one_letter_code
_entity_poly.pdbx_strand_id
1 'polypeptide(L)'
;VWAVIEFVGAVVLEPADWVLTARDFLSGQGSPWALVGLLPLLPSSVGKYADEAADALRGAGRAEEAGESIGRTIHHHIATNKNWIRDPQWSKHFRELFAKGGMSLDDAANVVELPAELHKEPHSQAYHQWVYNRLYKAIPRLKDPVKIQERLKAALQAIAGELKAHPEWLRNPPIQGGR
;
A
#
# COMPACT_ATOMS: atom_id res chain seq x y z
N VAL A 1 -4.69 -12.17 -48.07
CA VAL A 1 -3.79 -11.30 -47.28
C VAL A 1 -4.30 -9.88 -47.46
N TRP A 2 -5.02 -9.37 -46.46
CA TRP A 2 -5.81 -8.14 -46.52
C TRP A 2 -5.14 -7.02 -45.69
N ALA A 3 -5.11 -5.81 -46.28
CA ALA A 3 -5.05 -4.45 -45.71
C ALA A 3 -4.06 -4.12 -44.57
N VAL A 4 -2.99 -3.35 -44.86
CA VAL A 4 -2.24 -2.61 -43.80
C VAL A 4 -1.75 -1.20 -44.22
N ILE A 5 -2.04 -0.64 -45.40
CA ILE A 5 -1.55 0.73 -45.72
C ILE A 5 -2.68 1.62 -46.22
N GLU A 6 -3.57 1.98 -45.30
CA GLU A 6 -4.23 3.30 -45.28
C GLU A 6 -4.47 3.68 -43.82
N PHE A 7 -3.57 4.48 -43.26
CA PHE A 7 -3.90 5.39 -42.15
C PHE A 7 -3.18 6.71 -42.36
N VAL A 8 -3.32 7.26 -43.57
CA VAL A 8 -3.13 8.69 -43.82
C VAL A 8 -4.52 9.31 -43.68
N GLY A 9 -4.87 9.70 -42.45
CA GLY A 9 -6.18 10.28 -42.17
C GLY A 9 -6.26 10.80 -40.74
N ALA A 10 -6.20 12.13 -40.63
CA ALA A 10 -6.51 12.96 -39.45
C ALA A 10 -5.45 13.08 -38.34
N VAL A 11 -4.31 13.69 -38.67
CA VAL A 11 -3.71 14.71 -37.78
C VAL A 11 -3.97 16.06 -38.43
N VAL A 12 -5.24 16.45 -38.49
CA VAL A 12 -5.63 17.83 -38.80
C VAL A 12 -5.69 18.53 -37.45
N LEU A 13 -4.62 19.23 -37.12
CA LEU A 13 -4.50 20.09 -35.95
C LEU A 13 -5.41 21.31 -36.14
N GLU A 14 -6.58 21.31 -35.49
CA GLU A 14 -7.40 22.52 -35.45
C GLU A 14 -6.84 23.50 -34.41
N PRO A 15 -6.76 24.81 -34.71
CA PRO A 15 -6.31 25.84 -33.76
C PRO A 15 -7.14 25.90 -32.46
N ALA A 16 -8.34 25.34 -32.45
CA ALA A 16 -9.22 25.25 -31.29
C ALA A 16 -8.64 24.35 -30.19
N ASP A 17 -7.93 23.27 -30.55
CA ASP A 17 -7.36 22.32 -29.59
C ASP A 17 -6.21 22.93 -28.78
N TRP A 18 -5.49 23.89 -29.35
CA TRP A 18 -4.44 24.65 -28.66
C TRP A 18 -5.01 25.60 -27.62
N VAL A 19 -6.13 26.26 -27.93
CA VAL A 19 -6.79 27.21 -27.04
C VAL A 19 -7.45 26.49 -25.86
N LEU A 20 -8.00 25.30 -26.08
CA LEU A 20 -8.60 24.47 -25.03
C LEU A 20 -7.54 23.88 -24.09
N THR A 21 -6.47 23.30 -24.63
CA THR A 21 -5.37 22.74 -23.82
C THR A 21 -4.65 23.82 -23.01
N ALA A 22 -4.49 25.03 -23.55
CA ALA A 22 -3.94 26.18 -22.82
C ALA A 22 -4.88 26.69 -21.72
N ARG A 23 -6.21 26.64 -21.92
CA ARG A 23 -7.21 26.98 -20.90
C ARG A 23 -7.24 25.97 -19.74
N ASP A 24 -7.06 24.69 -20.03
CA ASP A 24 -7.09 23.62 -19.02
C ASP A 24 -5.82 23.62 -18.15
N PHE A 25 -4.67 24.00 -18.71
CA PHE A 25 -3.44 24.24 -17.96
C PHE A 25 -3.54 25.48 -17.04
N LEU A 26 -4.10 26.59 -17.54
CA LEU A 26 -4.24 27.83 -16.75
C LEU A 26 -5.37 27.79 -15.70
N SER A 27 -6.30 26.85 -15.79
CA SER A 27 -7.40 26.65 -14.83
C SER A 27 -7.11 25.61 -13.73
N GLY A 28 -5.90 25.03 -13.72
CA GLY A 28 -5.43 24.13 -12.65
C GLY A 28 -5.96 22.69 -12.72
N GLN A 29 -6.54 22.26 -13.85
CA GLN A 29 -7.04 20.89 -14.06
C GLN A 29 -6.18 20.07 -15.03
N GLY A 30 -5.18 20.67 -15.66
CA GLY A 30 -4.30 20.01 -16.62
C GLY A 30 -3.16 19.21 -15.98
N SER A 31 -2.89 18.01 -16.51
CA SER A 31 -1.71 17.21 -16.17
C SER A 31 -0.44 17.84 -16.75
N PRO A 32 0.65 18.01 -15.96
CA PRO A 32 1.94 18.50 -16.47
C PRO A 32 2.50 17.65 -17.63
N TRP A 33 2.16 16.36 -17.67
CA TRP A 33 2.59 15.44 -18.72
C TRP A 33 1.94 15.67 -20.09
N ALA A 34 0.81 16.39 -20.14
CA ALA A 34 0.16 16.73 -21.40
C ALA A 34 1.02 17.69 -22.26
N LEU A 35 1.93 18.45 -21.64
CA LEU A 35 2.83 19.36 -22.34
C LEU A 35 4.06 18.66 -22.94
N VAL A 36 4.44 17.49 -22.41
CA VAL A 36 5.62 16.75 -22.89
C VAL A 36 5.40 16.21 -24.30
N GLY A 37 4.16 15.84 -24.65
CA GLY A 37 3.79 15.42 -26.01
C GLY A 37 3.90 16.52 -27.08
N LEU A 38 3.98 17.80 -26.67
CA LEU A 38 4.06 18.97 -27.56
C LEU A 38 5.50 19.47 -27.78
N LEU A 39 6.50 18.90 -27.09
CA LEU A 39 7.91 19.28 -27.23
C LEU A 39 8.47 19.23 -28.66
N PRO A 40 8.13 18.25 -29.54
CA PRO A 40 8.82 18.13 -30.84
C PRO A 40 8.33 19.10 -31.92
N LEU A 41 7.38 20.00 -31.62
CA LEU A 41 6.72 20.86 -32.62
C LEU A 41 6.94 22.37 -32.40
N LEU A 42 7.84 22.77 -31.51
CA LEU A 42 8.11 24.18 -31.23
C LEU A 42 9.01 24.82 -32.31
N PRO A 43 8.60 25.93 -32.96
CA PRO A 43 9.48 26.70 -33.84
C PRO A 43 10.62 27.35 -33.05
N SER A 44 11.80 27.49 -33.68
CA SER A 44 13.04 27.99 -33.06
C SER A 44 12.97 29.41 -32.47
N SER A 45 11.91 30.18 -32.74
CA SER A 45 11.65 31.51 -32.18
C SER A 45 11.13 31.50 -30.73
N VAL A 46 10.82 30.32 -30.19
CA VAL A 46 10.25 30.09 -28.85
C VAL A 46 11.34 29.73 -27.82
N GLY A 47 12.64 29.81 -28.17
CA GLY A 47 13.74 29.45 -27.27
C GLY A 47 13.77 30.19 -25.92
N LYS A 48 13.23 31.42 -25.85
CA LYS A 48 13.20 32.23 -24.62
C LYS A 48 12.26 31.70 -23.52
N TYR A 49 11.31 30.84 -23.86
CA TYR A 49 10.38 30.23 -22.90
C TYR A 49 10.74 28.77 -22.59
N ALA A 50 11.71 28.19 -23.31
CA ALA A 50 12.14 26.81 -23.09
C ALA A 50 12.84 26.65 -21.73
N ASP A 51 13.64 27.63 -21.34
CA ASP A 51 14.33 27.62 -20.04
C ASP A 51 13.34 27.75 -18.87
N GLU A 52 12.32 28.60 -19.02
CA GLU A 52 11.24 28.78 -18.02
C GLU A 52 10.36 27.53 -17.91
N ALA A 53 10.02 26.90 -19.03
CA ALA A 53 9.31 25.62 -19.05
C ALA A 53 10.15 24.48 -18.46
N ALA A 54 11.47 24.47 -18.71
CA ALA A 54 12.38 23.49 -18.14
C ALA A 54 12.53 23.67 -16.62
N ASP A 55 12.62 24.90 -16.12
CA ASP A 55 12.64 25.19 -14.68
C ASP A 55 11.31 24.87 -14.00
N ALA A 56 10.17 25.13 -14.66
CA ALA A 56 8.85 24.71 -14.18
C ALA A 56 8.71 23.19 -14.12
N LEU A 57 9.20 22.46 -15.13
CA LEU A 57 9.23 20.99 -15.14
C LEU A 57 10.16 20.43 -14.05
N ARG A 58 11.33 21.04 -13.84
CA ARG A 58 12.24 20.68 -12.74
C ARG A 58 11.64 21.00 -11.37
N GLY A 59 10.92 22.12 -11.26
CA GLY A 59 10.17 22.50 -10.07
C GLY A 59 9.02 21.54 -9.77
N ALA A 60 8.29 21.11 -10.80
CA ALA A 60 7.23 20.11 -10.71
C ALA A 60 7.78 18.72 -10.34
N GLY A 61 8.89 18.28 -10.94
CA GLY A 61 9.56 17.04 -10.55
C GLY A 61 10.09 17.10 -9.11
N ARG A 62 10.58 18.25 -8.66
CA ARG A 62 10.93 18.49 -7.25
C ARG A 62 9.72 18.56 -6.33
N ALA A 63 8.58 19.06 -6.78
CA ALA A 63 7.34 19.09 -6.01
C ALA A 63 6.65 17.71 -5.97
N GLU A 64 6.89 16.85 -6.96
CA GLU A 64 6.52 15.43 -6.96
C GLU A 64 7.43 14.64 -6.00
N GLU A 65 8.75 14.88 -6.01
CA GLU A 65 9.70 14.29 -5.05
C GLU A 65 9.54 14.84 -3.62
N ALA A 66 9.15 16.10 -3.48
CA ALA A 66 8.81 16.78 -2.23
C ALA A 66 7.32 16.73 -1.92
N GLY A 67 6.57 15.89 -2.65
CA GLY A 67 5.26 15.42 -2.24
C GLY A 67 5.46 14.69 -0.92
N GLU A 68 5.26 15.44 0.16
CA GLU A 68 4.84 15.03 1.48
C GLU A 68 5.12 13.57 1.79
N SER A 69 5.99 13.29 2.77
CA SER A 69 6.19 11.94 3.30
C SER A 69 4.90 11.43 3.96
N ILE A 70 3.88 11.12 3.17
CA ILE A 70 2.81 10.21 3.51
C ILE A 70 3.55 8.90 3.68
N GLY A 71 3.99 8.62 4.92
CA GLY A 71 4.90 7.53 5.22
C GLY A 71 4.43 6.27 4.53
N ARG A 72 5.28 5.68 3.67
CA ARG A 72 4.92 4.50 2.89
C ARG A 72 4.37 3.45 3.84
N THR A 73 3.12 3.03 3.66
CA THR A 73 2.56 1.92 4.44
C THR A 73 2.91 0.61 3.76
N ILE A 74 3.06 -0.46 4.55
CA ILE A 74 3.24 -1.81 4.03
C ILE A 74 2.37 -2.81 4.79
N HIS A 75 2.05 -3.90 4.10
CA HIS A 75 1.25 -4.99 4.65
C HIS A 75 2.06 -5.80 5.65
N HIS A 76 1.50 -5.94 6.84
CA HIS A 76 2.12 -6.62 7.97
C HIS A 76 1.27 -7.81 8.43
N HIS A 77 1.86 -9.00 8.54
CA HIS A 77 1.16 -10.17 9.07
C HIS A 77 1.15 -10.12 10.59
N ILE A 78 -0.03 -10.05 11.20
CA ILE A 78 -0.20 -10.05 12.66
C ILE A 78 0.30 -11.38 13.24
N ALA A 79 -0.20 -12.50 12.71
CA ALA A 79 0.29 -13.84 12.93
C ALA A 79 1.25 -14.23 11.79
N THR A 80 2.53 -14.48 12.12
CA THR A 80 3.56 -14.70 11.08
C THR A 80 3.30 -15.95 10.23
N ASN A 81 3.61 -15.83 8.93
CA ASN A 81 3.64 -16.93 7.97
C ASN A 81 5.08 -17.34 7.56
N LYS A 82 6.12 -16.77 8.17
CA LYS A 82 7.54 -17.01 7.78
C LYS A 82 8.39 -17.71 8.83
N ASN A 83 7.95 -17.76 10.09
CA ASN A 83 8.68 -18.41 11.18
C ASN A 83 8.41 -19.94 11.23
N TRP A 84 9.09 -20.68 10.35
CA TRP A 84 8.97 -22.14 10.24
C TRP A 84 10.15 -22.94 10.79
N ILE A 85 11.33 -22.29 10.91
CA ILE A 85 12.59 -22.99 11.18
C ILE A 85 13.04 -22.81 12.63
N ARG A 86 12.90 -21.60 13.18
CA ARG A 86 13.38 -21.27 14.51
C ARG A 86 12.35 -21.68 15.54
N ASP A 87 12.78 -22.29 16.63
CA ASP A 87 11.88 -22.62 17.73
C ASP A 87 11.58 -21.40 18.61
N PRO A 88 10.34 -21.27 19.09
CA PRO A 88 9.15 -22.00 18.65
C PRO A 88 8.73 -21.63 17.22
N GLN A 89 8.29 -22.64 16.45
CA GLN A 89 7.82 -22.48 15.06
C GLN A 89 6.45 -21.80 15.02
N TRP A 90 6.44 -20.48 15.14
CA TRP A 90 5.19 -19.72 15.25
C TRP A 90 4.24 -19.88 14.07
N SER A 91 4.75 -19.97 12.84
CA SER A 91 3.89 -20.20 11.67
C SER A 91 3.11 -21.51 11.80
N LYS A 92 3.74 -22.56 12.36
CA LYS A 92 3.07 -23.84 12.60
C LYS A 92 1.94 -23.68 13.61
N HIS A 93 2.21 -23.04 14.74
CA HIS A 93 1.22 -22.81 15.79
C HIS A 93 0.03 -21.95 15.30
N PHE A 94 0.31 -20.88 14.56
CA PHE A 94 -0.75 -20.06 13.98
C PHE A 94 -1.56 -20.81 12.92
N ARG A 95 -0.91 -21.60 12.05
CA ARG A 95 -1.61 -22.41 11.06
C ARG A 95 -2.58 -23.40 11.72
N GLU A 96 -2.13 -24.09 12.77
CA GLU A 96 -2.98 -25.03 13.52
C GLU A 96 -4.16 -24.34 14.21
N LEU A 97 -3.96 -23.10 14.69
CA LEU A 97 -5.02 -22.30 15.30
C LEU A 97 -6.05 -21.83 14.27
N PHE A 98 -5.58 -21.29 13.14
CA PHE A 98 -6.41 -20.77 12.05
C PHE A 98 -7.22 -21.87 11.34
N ALA A 99 -6.61 -23.06 11.19
CA ALA A 99 -7.27 -24.22 10.60
C ALA A 99 -8.56 -24.61 11.33
N LYS A 100 -8.68 -24.31 12.64
CA LYS A 100 -9.91 -24.57 13.40
C LYS A 100 -11.11 -23.78 12.89
N GLY A 101 -10.89 -22.61 12.28
CA GLY A 101 -11.90 -21.77 11.64
C GLY A 101 -11.84 -21.80 10.11
N GLY A 102 -11.14 -22.77 9.52
CA GLY A 102 -10.96 -22.84 8.06
C GLY A 102 -10.23 -21.64 7.45
N MET A 103 -9.38 -20.96 8.23
CA MET A 103 -8.59 -19.80 7.78
C MET A 103 -7.18 -20.22 7.34
N SER A 104 -6.56 -19.44 6.46
CA SER A 104 -5.13 -19.54 6.13
C SER A 104 -4.34 -18.38 6.75
N LEU A 105 -3.01 -18.52 6.84
CA LEU A 105 -2.16 -17.44 7.34
C LEU A 105 -2.13 -16.21 6.42
N ASP A 106 -2.54 -16.37 5.16
CA ASP A 106 -2.61 -15.30 4.17
C ASP A 106 -4.01 -14.67 4.08
N ASP A 107 -4.93 -15.02 5.00
CA ASP A 107 -6.24 -14.39 5.10
C ASP A 107 -6.08 -12.88 5.32
N ALA A 108 -6.87 -12.07 4.60
CA ALA A 108 -6.80 -10.60 4.67
C ALA A 108 -7.00 -10.07 6.10
N ALA A 109 -7.76 -10.77 6.95
CA ALA A 109 -7.93 -10.40 8.35
C ALA A 109 -6.63 -10.50 9.16
N ASN A 110 -5.64 -11.29 8.71
CA ASN A 110 -4.34 -11.43 9.34
C ASN A 110 -3.34 -10.35 8.90
N VAL A 111 -3.76 -9.39 8.08
CA VAL A 111 -2.90 -8.33 7.54
C VAL A 111 -3.33 -6.98 8.11
N VAL A 112 -2.35 -6.19 8.52
CA VAL A 112 -2.53 -4.79 8.93
C VAL A 112 -1.56 -3.89 8.16
N GLU A 113 -2.04 -2.74 7.71
CA GLU A 113 -1.18 -1.71 7.12
C GLU A 113 -0.56 -0.84 8.21
N LEU A 114 0.77 -0.75 8.20
CA LEU A 114 1.56 0.05 9.13
C LEU A 114 2.66 0.82 8.38
N PRO A 115 3.10 1.99 8.88
CA PRO A 115 4.25 2.71 8.33
C PRO A 115 5.49 1.82 8.17
N ALA A 116 6.18 1.94 7.03
CA ALA A 116 7.31 1.08 6.65
C ALA A 116 8.47 1.14 7.65
N GLU A 117 8.64 2.26 8.34
CA GLU A 117 9.69 2.45 9.35
C GLU A 117 9.53 1.48 10.54
N LEU A 118 8.31 0.97 10.76
CA LEU A 118 7.97 0.06 11.85
C LEU A 118 8.21 -1.42 11.50
N HIS A 119 8.48 -1.74 10.23
CA HIS A 119 8.59 -3.11 9.73
C HIS A 119 10.05 -3.60 9.60
N LYS A 120 10.97 -3.07 10.40
CA LYS A 120 12.40 -3.31 10.16
C LYS A 120 12.91 -4.68 10.60
N GLU A 121 12.31 -5.34 11.59
CA GLU A 121 12.93 -6.51 12.23
C GLU A 121 11.97 -7.70 12.38
N PRO A 122 12.50 -8.94 12.42
CA PRO A 122 11.75 -10.09 12.89
C PRO A 122 11.14 -9.81 14.27
N HIS A 123 9.90 -10.24 14.48
CA HIS A 123 9.25 -10.01 15.76
C HIS A 123 9.91 -10.75 16.91
N SER A 124 9.79 -10.16 18.10
CA SER A 124 10.18 -10.82 19.33
C SER A 124 9.31 -12.06 19.60
N GLN A 125 9.87 -13.02 20.31
CA GLN A 125 9.12 -14.18 20.81
C GLN A 125 7.93 -13.75 21.68
N ALA A 126 8.11 -12.67 22.45
CA ALA A 126 7.05 -12.08 23.26
C ALA A 126 5.87 -11.59 22.42
N TYR A 127 6.12 -10.94 21.28
CA TYR A 127 5.07 -10.50 20.37
C TYR A 127 4.26 -11.68 19.84
N HIS A 128 4.94 -12.71 19.32
CA HIS A 128 4.23 -13.87 18.80
C HIS A 128 3.42 -14.60 19.88
N GLN A 129 3.97 -14.73 21.09
CA GLN A 129 3.25 -15.31 22.22
C GLN A 129 2.03 -14.47 22.61
N TRP A 130 2.15 -13.13 22.61
CA TRP A 130 1.06 -12.22 22.89
C TRP A 130 -0.09 -12.37 21.88
N VAL A 131 0.23 -12.36 20.57
CA VAL A 131 -0.76 -12.60 19.50
C VAL A 131 -1.42 -13.97 19.68
N TYR A 132 -0.63 -15.04 19.83
CA TYR A 132 -1.15 -16.40 19.97
C TYR A 132 -2.10 -16.54 21.15
N ASN A 133 -1.73 -16.00 22.32
CA ASN A 133 -2.56 -16.06 23.51
C ASN A 133 -3.91 -15.36 23.32
N ARG A 134 -3.92 -14.21 22.64
CA ARG A 134 -5.17 -13.49 22.37
C ARG A 134 -6.08 -14.25 21.43
N LEU A 135 -5.53 -14.76 20.33
CA LEU A 135 -6.29 -15.55 19.36
C LEU A 135 -6.83 -16.84 19.99
N TYR A 136 -6.02 -17.53 20.78
CA TYR A 136 -6.42 -18.74 21.50
C TYR A 136 -7.55 -18.45 22.51
N LYS A 137 -7.43 -17.38 23.30
CA LYS A 137 -8.44 -16.95 24.27
C LYS A 137 -9.74 -16.47 23.62
N ALA A 138 -9.72 -16.06 22.35
CA ALA A 138 -10.92 -15.60 21.63
C ALA A 138 -11.87 -16.74 21.24
N ILE A 139 -11.40 -18.00 21.23
CA ILE A 139 -12.16 -19.16 20.77
C ILE A 139 -12.36 -20.25 21.85
N PRO A 140 -12.69 -19.91 23.11
CA PRO A 140 -12.66 -20.88 24.19
C PRO A 140 -13.76 -21.91 24.01
N ARG A 141 -13.35 -23.19 23.86
CA ARG A 141 -14.26 -24.35 23.79
C ARG A 141 -15.27 -24.30 22.64
N LEU A 142 -15.06 -23.44 21.63
CA LEU A 142 -15.86 -23.43 20.41
C LEU A 142 -15.54 -24.68 19.58
N LYS A 143 -16.58 -25.29 19.02
CA LYS A 143 -16.46 -26.45 18.11
C LYS A 143 -16.95 -26.14 16.69
N ASP A 144 -17.75 -25.09 16.55
CA ASP A 144 -18.32 -24.65 15.27
C ASP A 144 -17.26 -23.83 14.49
N PRO A 145 -16.79 -24.32 13.33
CA PRO A 145 -15.76 -23.64 12.55
C PRO A 145 -16.15 -22.23 12.12
N VAL A 146 -17.44 -21.97 11.86
CA VAL A 146 -17.92 -20.63 11.46
C VAL A 146 -17.75 -19.65 12.61
N LYS A 147 -18.21 -20.03 13.81
CA LYS A 147 -18.04 -19.20 15.02
C LYS A 147 -16.57 -19.00 15.39
N ILE A 148 -15.73 -20.02 15.17
CA ILE A 148 -14.28 -19.90 15.39
C ILE A 148 -13.69 -18.87 14.41
N GLN A 149 -14.06 -18.94 13.14
CA GLN A 149 -13.61 -17.98 12.13
C GLN A 149 -13.98 -16.54 12.51
N GLU A 150 -15.25 -16.30 12.84
CA GLU A 150 -15.75 -14.99 13.25
C GLU A 150 -14.98 -14.42 14.43
N ARG A 151 -14.73 -15.24 15.45
CA ARG A 151 -13.98 -14.83 16.65
C ARG A 151 -12.51 -14.57 16.37
N LEU A 152 -11.85 -15.37 15.53
CA LEU A 152 -10.47 -15.14 15.13
C LEU A 152 -10.34 -13.83 14.33
N LYS A 153 -11.22 -13.60 13.35
CA LYS A 153 -11.24 -12.36 12.57
C LYS A 153 -11.46 -11.13 13.45
N ALA A 154 -12.42 -11.20 14.39
CA ALA A 154 -12.66 -10.11 15.35
C ALA A 154 -11.43 -9.85 16.25
N ALA A 155 -10.76 -10.90 16.72
CA ALA A 155 -9.56 -10.76 17.54
C ALA A 155 -8.37 -10.17 16.75
N LEU A 156 -8.19 -10.59 15.49
CA LEU A 156 -7.18 -10.00 14.60
C LEU A 156 -7.47 -8.53 14.32
N GLN A 157 -8.74 -8.17 14.08
CA GLN A 157 -9.13 -6.77 13.88
C GLN A 157 -8.87 -5.91 15.13
N ALA A 158 -9.12 -6.44 16.32
CA ALA A 158 -8.80 -5.75 17.58
C ALA A 158 -7.28 -5.56 17.73
N ILE A 159 -6.49 -6.59 17.47
CA ILE A 159 -5.02 -6.50 17.46
C ILE A 159 -4.54 -5.47 16.42
N ALA A 160 -5.13 -5.45 15.22
CA ALA A 160 -4.77 -4.51 14.17
C ALA A 160 -5.03 -3.05 14.61
N GLY A 161 -6.17 -2.78 15.24
CA GLY A 161 -6.50 -1.45 15.78
C GLY A 161 -5.50 -1.02 16.86
N GLU A 162 -5.13 -1.95 17.75
CA GLU A 162 -4.11 -1.71 18.78
C GLU A 162 -2.72 -1.48 18.19
N LEU A 163 -2.30 -2.21 17.16
CA LEU A 163 -1.01 -1.99 16.49
C LEU A 163 -0.96 -0.66 15.74
N LYS A 164 -2.09 -0.17 15.23
CA LYS A 164 -2.18 1.17 14.64
C LYS A 164 -2.06 2.27 15.71
N ALA A 165 -2.61 2.05 16.90
CA ALA A 165 -2.53 2.99 18.02
C ALA A 165 -1.16 2.92 18.74
N HIS A 166 -0.58 1.73 18.81
CA HIS A 166 0.62 1.39 19.57
C HIS A 166 1.59 0.55 18.71
N PRO A 167 2.18 1.13 17.67
CA PRO A 167 3.07 0.43 16.76
C PRO A 167 4.33 -0.15 17.45
N GLU A 168 4.73 0.41 18.60
CA GLU A 168 5.83 -0.09 19.42
C GLU A 168 5.60 -1.52 19.96
N TRP A 169 4.34 -1.98 20.01
CA TRP A 169 4.00 -3.33 20.48
C TRP A 169 4.47 -4.45 19.56
N LEU A 170 4.81 -4.15 18.30
CA LEU A 170 5.51 -5.08 17.41
C LEU A 170 6.85 -5.55 17.98
N ARG A 171 7.48 -4.74 18.83
CA ARG A 171 8.74 -5.04 19.51
C ARG A 171 8.50 -5.46 20.95
N ASN A 172 7.72 -4.65 21.68
CA ASN A 172 7.47 -4.81 23.10
C ASN A 172 5.97 -4.81 23.38
N PRO A 173 5.29 -5.97 23.19
CA PRO A 173 3.86 -6.07 23.43
C PRO A 173 3.54 -5.84 24.91
N PRO A 174 2.31 -5.43 25.25
CA PRO A 174 1.91 -5.27 26.63
C PRO A 174 1.98 -6.63 27.34
N ILE A 175 2.59 -6.64 28.53
CA ILE A 175 2.61 -7.82 29.38
C ILE A 175 1.15 -8.14 29.74
N GLN A 176 0.67 -9.32 29.37
CA GLN A 176 -0.62 -9.78 29.88
C GLN A 176 -0.48 -10.01 31.38
N GLY A 177 -0.90 -9.02 32.17
CA GLY A 177 -1.06 -9.14 33.61
C GLY A 177 -1.94 -10.35 33.92
N GLY A 178 -1.43 -11.22 34.79
CA GLY A 178 -2.15 -12.39 35.25
C GLY A 178 -3.33 -12.02 36.16
N ARG A 179 -4.40 -12.80 35.99
CA ARG A 179 -5.64 -12.88 36.78
C ARG A 179 -6.67 -11.80 36.53
#